data_AF-J0L9G2-F1
#
_entry.id   AF-J0L9G2-F1
#
_cell.length_a   1.000
_cell.length_b   1.000
_cell.length_c   1.000
_cell.angle_alpha   90.00
_cell.angle_beta   90.00
_cell.angle_gamma   90.00
#
_symmetry.space_group_name_H-M   'P 1'
#
loop_
_entity.id
_entity.type
_entity.pdbx_description
1 polymer ?
#
loop_
_entity_poly.entity_id
_entity_poly.type
_entity_poly.pdbx_seq_one_letter_code
_entity_poly.pdbx_strand_id
1 'polypeptide(L)'
;MLQILLHRSGARSLACEVDGDSGASVSEGVLNLLADNMHRMGSFTLKGSPILLQKCILRAAPKLESLMLIGVEPLPPQLFDGRAGRLRNLALHNFQSLPLNRAFSAITHLSIEGDMTHRRIRVHDLFSAFPRLKSLSVRGGSEWMTQPRGTLGSWKLSHLSFAVRGAGREVSSYCNSWRELGCKRIEIEEAS
;
A
#
# COMPACT_ATOMS: atom_id res chain seq x y z
N MET A 1 -14.06 -24.93 -1.60
CA MET A 1 -14.22 -24.74 -0.14
C MET A 1 -13.58 -23.40 0.19
N LEU A 2 -14.24 -22.56 0.98
CA LEU A 2 -13.66 -21.28 1.42
C LEU A 2 -13.07 -21.47 2.83
N GLN A 3 -11.80 -21.16 2.98
CA GLN A 3 -11.10 -21.18 4.26
C GLN A 3 -10.70 -19.74 4.63
N ILE A 4 -11.14 -19.28 5.79
CA ILE A 4 -10.78 -17.96 6.33
C ILE A 4 -9.91 -18.20 7.55
N LEU A 5 -8.64 -17.85 7.44
CA LEU A 5 -7.66 -17.96 8.51
C LEU A 5 -7.49 -16.59 9.17
N LEU A 6 -7.87 -16.52 10.45
CA LEU A 6 -7.69 -15.33 11.27
C LEU A 6 -6.51 -15.51 12.22
N HIS A 7 -5.46 -14.74 11.98
CA HIS A 7 -4.28 -14.72 12.83
C HIS A 7 -4.18 -13.39 13.54
N ARG A 8 -4.16 -13.42 14.87
CA ARG A 8 -3.86 -12.23 15.65
C ARG A 8 -2.36 -11.95 15.59
N SER A 9 -1.99 -10.90 14.89
CA SER A 9 -0.61 -10.39 14.79
C SER A 9 -0.41 -9.32 15.87
N GLY A 10 -0.21 -9.76 17.11
CA GLY A 10 -0.03 -8.86 18.27
C GLY A 10 -1.32 -8.21 18.80
N ALA A 11 -1.16 -7.19 19.65
CA ALA A 11 -2.26 -6.66 20.47
C ALA A 11 -3.41 -6.05 19.65
N ARG A 12 -3.12 -5.47 18.48
CA ARG A 12 -4.05 -4.72 17.62
C ARG A 12 -3.84 -4.97 16.10
N SER A 13 -3.38 -6.14 15.69
CA SER A 13 -3.40 -6.51 14.26
C SER A 13 -4.07 -7.84 14.04
N LEU A 14 -4.82 -7.93 12.96
CA LEU A 14 -5.51 -9.13 12.53
C LEU A 14 -5.15 -9.41 11.08
N ALA A 15 -4.52 -10.54 10.82
CA ALA A 15 -4.34 -11.04 9.47
C ALA A 15 -5.50 -11.97 9.14
N CYS A 16 -6.05 -11.79 7.96
CA CYS A 16 -7.14 -12.55 7.41
C CYS A 16 -6.72 -13.05 6.04
N GLU A 17 -6.41 -14.34 5.95
CA GLU A 17 -6.14 -15.02 4.71
C GLU A 17 -7.42 -15.72 4.26
N VAL A 18 -7.85 -15.41 3.04
CA VAL A 18 -9.04 -15.96 2.43
C VAL A 18 -8.58 -16.87 1.30
N ASP A 19 -8.59 -18.18 1.56
CA ASP A 19 -8.25 -19.20 0.58
C ASP A 19 -9.54 -19.83 0.01
N GLY A 20 -9.63 -19.96 -1.30
CA GLY A 20 -10.79 -20.53 -1.99
C GLY A 20 -11.18 -19.84 -3.30
N ASP A 21 -11.90 -20.58 -4.14
CA ASP A 21 -12.37 -20.13 -5.45
C ASP A 21 -13.13 -18.80 -5.40
N SER A 22 -12.86 -17.94 -6.38
CA SER A 22 -13.45 -16.62 -6.56
C SER A 22 -14.99 -16.61 -6.69
N GLY A 23 -15.62 -17.79 -6.85
CA GLY A 23 -17.06 -17.98 -6.90
C GLY A 23 -17.72 -18.41 -5.58
N ALA A 24 -16.96 -18.70 -4.52
CA ALA A 24 -17.53 -19.11 -3.24
C ALA A 24 -18.23 -17.94 -2.54
N SER A 25 -19.51 -18.12 -2.22
CA SER A 25 -20.27 -17.13 -1.44
C SER A 25 -19.84 -17.17 0.03
N VAL A 26 -19.31 -16.05 0.52
CA VAL A 26 -19.15 -15.81 1.97
C VAL A 26 -20.50 -15.41 2.53
N SER A 27 -20.90 -16.02 3.66
CA SER A 27 -22.13 -15.60 4.33
C SER A 27 -22.02 -14.18 4.89
N GLU A 28 -23.13 -13.45 4.90
CA GLU A 28 -23.21 -12.10 5.47
C GLU A 28 -22.71 -12.04 6.92
N GLY A 29 -22.98 -13.08 7.72
CA GLY A 29 -22.53 -13.18 9.11
C GLY A 29 -21.00 -13.20 9.24
N VAL A 30 -20.30 -13.88 8.33
CA VAL A 30 -18.83 -13.94 8.32
C VAL A 30 -18.24 -12.59 7.88
N LEU A 31 -18.82 -11.93 6.88
CA LEU A 31 -18.39 -10.60 6.46
C LEU A 31 -18.57 -9.56 7.57
N ASN A 32 -19.67 -9.63 8.33
CA ASN A 32 -19.91 -8.75 9.47
C ASN A 32 -18.93 -9.03 10.61
N LEU A 33 -18.68 -10.30 10.92
CA LEU A 33 -17.69 -10.69 11.93
C LEU A 33 -16.29 -10.18 11.57
N LEU A 34 -15.88 -10.30 10.31
CA LEU A 34 -14.60 -9.76 9.83
C LEU A 34 -14.55 -8.24 9.97
N ALA A 35 -15.59 -7.53 9.53
CA ALA A 35 -15.66 -6.08 9.63
C ALA A 35 -15.62 -5.58 11.09
N ASP A 36 -16.33 -6.26 12.00
CA ASP A 36 -16.32 -5.94 13.43
C ASP A 36 -14.96 -6.20 14.08
N ASN A 37 -14.28 -7.28 13.67
CA ASN A 37 -12.93 -7.54 14.14
C ASN A 37 -11.91 -6.55 13.55
N MET A 38 -12.05 -6.18 12.27
CA MET A 38 -11.27 -5.09 11.64
C MET A 38 -11.45 -3.77 12.39
N HIS A 39 -12.69 -3.46 12.79
CA HIS A 39 -12.99 -2.29 13.61
C HIS A 39 -12.23 -2.31 14.93
N ARG A 40 -12.20 -3.45 15.64
CA ARG A 40 -11.57 -3.53 16.97
C ARG A 40 -10.04 -3.46 16.90
N MET A 41 -9.47 -3.92 15.81
CA MET A 41 -8.02 -4.10 15.68
C MET A 41 -7.34 -2.90 15.01
N GLY A 42 -7.98 -2.21 14.06
CA GLY A 42 -7.41 -1.00 13.42
C GLY A 42 -6.30 -1.25 12.39
N SER A 43 -5.64 -2.42 12.44
CA SER A 43 -4.73 -2.92 11.41
C SER A 43 -5.18 -4.28 10.88
N PHE A 44 -5.13 -4.43 9.54
CA PHE A 44 -5.59 -5.64 8.87
C PHE A 44 -4.73 -6.05 7.69
N THR A 45 -4.42 -7.35 7.59
CA THR A 45 -3.72 -7.95 6.43
C THR A 45 -4.70 -8.83 5.66
N LEU A 46 -4.77 -8.65 4.34
CA LEU A 46 -5.65 -9.39 3.45
C LEU A 46 -4.88 -10.04 2.31
N LYS A 47 -5.15 -11.33 2.10
CA LYS A 47 -4.65 -12.15 0.99
C LYS A 47 -5.80 -12.99 0.45
N GLY A 48 -5.95 -13.08 -0.88
CA GLY A 48 -6.97 -13.93 -1.52
C GLY A 48 -7.92 -13.23 -2.50
N SER A 49 -9.12 -13.78 -2.66
CA SER A 49 -10.13 -13.38 -3.68
C SER A 49 -10.46 -11.88 -3.70
N PRO A 50 -10.18 -11.13 -4.79
CA PRO A 50 -10.42 -9.69 -4.87
C PRO A 50 -11.84 -9.26 -4.53
N ILE A 51 -12.84 -10.04 -4.93
CA ILE A 51 -14.27 -9.76 -4.70
C ILE A 51 -14.60 -9.80 -3.21
N LEU A 52 -14.09 -10.82 -2.50
CA LEU A 52 -14.33 -10.96 -1.06
C LEU A 52 -13.62 -9.87 -0.28
N LEU A 53 -12.40 -9.54 -0.68
CA LEU A 53 -11.62 -8.47 -0.07
C LEU A 53 -12.29 -7.10 -0.26
N GLN A 54 -12.83 -6.81 -1.45
CA GLN A 54 -13.62 -5.60 -1.69
C GLN A 54 -14.82 -5.52 -0.76
N LYS A 55 -15.56 -6.61 -0.55
CA LYS A 55 -16.72 -6.65 0.36
C LYS A 55 -16.33 -6.43 1.83
N CYS A 56 -15.23 -7.03 2.29
CA CYS A 56 -14.72 -6.81 3.65
C CYS A 56 -14.27 -5.35 3.85
N ILE A 57 -13.51 -4.81 2.91
CA ILE A 57 -13.00 -3.43 2.96
C ILE A 57 -14.16 -2.44 2.90
N LEU A 58 -15.20 -2.67 2.08
CA LEU A 58 -16.40 -1.84 2.02
C LEU A 58 -17.02 -1.60 3.40
N ARG A 59 -17.08 -2.64 4.23
CA ARG A 59 -17.72 -2.60 5.55
C ARG A 59 -16.81 -1.97 6.61
N ALA A 60 -15.51 -2.23 6.53
CA ALA A 60 -14.54 -1.74 7.51
C ALA A 60 -13.95 -0.35 7.18
N ALA A 61 -14.02 0.09 5.92
CA ALA A 61 -13.35 1.29 5.40
C ALA A 61 -13.48 2.55 6.28
N PRO A 62 -14.66 2.91 6.83
CA PRO A 62 -14.82 4.15 7.59
C PRO A 62 -13.92 4.24 8.85
N LYS A 63 -13.44 3.10 9.36
CA LYS A 63 -12.70 3.00 10.61
C LYS A 63 -11.30 2.39 10.44
N LEU A 64 -10.97 1.94 9.23
CA LEU A 64 -9.68 1.32 8.95
C LEU A 64 -8.57 2.39 8.97
N GLU A 65 -7.52 2.16 9.74
CA GLU A 65 -6.37 3.07 9.85
C GLU A 65 -5.14 2.51 9.12
N SER A 66 -5.00 1.18 9.13
CA SER A 66 -3.90 0.46 8.48
C SER A 66 -4.42 -0.75 7.69
N LEU A 67 -3.96 -0.89 6.44
CA LEU A 67 -4.32 -1.98 5.55
C LEU A 67 -3.08 -2.52 4.83
N MET A 68 -2.93 -3.83 4.83
CA MET A 68 -1.96 -4.55 4.00
C MET A 68 -2.71 -5.44 3.02
N LEU A 69 -2.40 -5.32 1.74
CA LEU A 69 -2.93 -6.14 0.65
C LEU A 69 -1.81 -6.94 0.01
N ILE A 70 -2.00 -8.24 -0.15
CA ILE A 70 -1.00 -9.14 -0.74
C ILE A 70 -1.61 -9.80 -1.99
N GLY A 71 -1.10 -9.44 -3.18
CA GLY A 71 -1.52 -10.02 -4.46
C GLY A 71 -2.96 -9.69 -4.88
N VAL A 72 -3.49 -8.53 -4.45
CA VAL A 72 -4.92 -8.19 -4.60
C VAL A 72 -5.17 -7.26 -5.77
N GLU A 73 -5.36 -7.77 -6.99
CA GLU A 73 -5.65 -6.93 -8.15
C GLU A 73 -7.04 -7.19 -8.75
N PRO A 74 -7.81 -6.14 -9.12
CA PRO A 74 -7.53 -4.71 -8.96
C PRO A 74 -7.77 -4.19 -7.52
N LEU A 75 -7.17 -3.05 -7.18
CA LEU A 75 -7.41 -2.40 -5.88
C LEU A 75 -8.90 -2.06 -5.66
N PRO A 76 -9.43 -2.27 -4.45
CA PRO A 76 -10.78 -1.88 -4.07
C PRO A 76 -11.04 -0.37 -4.27
N PRO A 77 -12.11 0.03 -4.99
CA PRO A 77 -12.42 1.45 -5.22
C PRO A 77 -12.58 2.30 -3.97
N GLN A 78 -12.98 1.66 -2.88
CA GLN A 78 -13.24 2.30 -1.59
C GLN A 78 -12.00 2.94 -0.98
N LEU A 79 -10.79 2.52 -1.39
CA LEU A 79 -9.53 3.12 -0.99
C LEU A 79 -9.37 4.55 -1.53
N PHE A 80 -9.99 4.86 -2.67
CA PHE A 80 -9.87 6.14 -3.36
C PHE A 80 -11.20 6.90 -3.53
N ASP A 81 -12.34 6.29 -3.23
CA ASP A 81 -13.66 6.97 -3.22
C ASP A 81 -13.93 7.76 -1.92
N GLY A 82 -12.91 7.98 -1.07
CA GLY A 82 -13.03 8.71 0.20
C GLY A 82 -13.73 7.95 1.34
N ARG A 83 -14.29 6.76 1.07
CA ARG A 83 -14.94 5.91 2.08
C ARG A 83 -13.96 5.43 3.16
N ALA A 84 -12.70 5.25 2.80
CA ALA A 84 -11.60 4.94 3.73
C ALA A 84 -10.93 6.21 4.32
N GLY A 85 -11.71 7.20 4.75
CA GLY A 85 -11.20 8.52 5.16
C GLY A 85 -10.22 8.51 6.35
N ARG A 86 -10.20 7.43 7.14
CA ARG A 86 -9.26 7.22 8.25
C ARG A 86 -8.02 6.42 7.88
N LEU A 87 -7.96 5.82 6.68
CA LEU A 87 -6.85 4.97 6.28
C LEU A 87 -5.60 5.82 6.07
N ARG A 88 -4.61 5.64 6.95
CA ARG A 88 -3.33 6.37 6.94
C ARG A 88 -2.20 5.51 6.40
N ASN A 89 -2.25 4.21 6.63
CA ASN A 89 -1.18 3.29 6.28
C ASN A 89 -1.68 2.27 5.27
N LEU A 90 -1.03 2.18 4.12
CA LEU A 90 -1.31 1.19 3.09
C LEU A 90 -0.02 0.45 2.74
N ALA A 91 -0.03 -0.87 2.85
CA ALA A 91 1.02 -1.75 2.37
C ALA A 91 0.49 -2.60 1.22
N LEU A 92 1.23 -2.65 0.12
CA LEU A 92 0.88 -3.38 -1.09
C LEU A 92 2.02 -4.35 -1.39
N HIS A 93 1.77 -5.64 -1.26
CA HIS A 93 2.73 -6.70 -1.53
C HIS A 93 2.32 -7.48 -2.78
N ASN A 94 3.28 -7.87 -3.62
CA ASN A 94 3.09 -8.61 -4.87
C ASN A 94 2.03 -7.99 -5.78
N PHE A 95 2.13 -6.68 -5.96
CA PHE A 95 1.28 -5.91 -6.85
C PHE A 95 1.96 -5.74 -8.22
N GLN A 96 1.19 -5.74 -9.30
CA GLN A 96 1.65 -5.49 -10.67
C GLN A 96 1.38 -4.05 -11.12
N SER A 97 0.32 -3.39 -10.61
CA SER A 97 -0.05 -2.04 -11.06
C SER A 97 -0.76 -1.16 -10.02
N LEU A 98 -0.40 0.12 -9.97
CA LEU A 98 -1.06 1.12 -9.13
C LEU A 98 -2.00 2.02 -9.97
N PRO A 99 -3.27 2.23 -9.56
CA PRO A 99 -4.18 3.13 -10.24
C PRO A 99 -3.87 4.60 -9.90
N LEU A 100 -2.83 5.15 -10.53
CA LEU A 100 -2.34 6.52 -10.28
C LEU A 100 -3.26 7.62 -10.80
N ASN A 101 -4.31 7.28 -11.53
CA ASN A 101 -5.36 8.20 -11.97
C ASN A 101 -6.45 8.43 -10.90
N ARG A 102 -6.27 7.89 -9.69
CA ARG A 102 -7.18 8.01 -8.55
C ARG A 102 -6.47 8.67 -7.38
N ALA A 103 -7.23 9.36 -6.52
CA ALA A 103 -6.68 10.08 -5.38
C ALA A 103 -6.91 9.32 -4.06
N PHE A 104 -5.82 8.92 -3.43
CA PHE A 104 -5.75 8.34 -2.09
C PHE A 104 -5.57 9.44 -1.04
N SER A 105 -6.59 10.28 -0.89
CA SER A 105 -6.53 11.53 -0.11
C SER A 105 -6.26 11.35 1.39
N ALA A 106 -6.50 10.15 1.92
CA ALA A 106 -6.35 9.83 3.33
C ALA A 106 -4.95 9.31 3.70
N ILE A 107 -4.21 8.74 2.74
CA ILE A 107 -3.01 7.95 3.00
C ILE A 107 -1.79 8.84 3.26
N THR A 108 -1.07 8.53 4.32
CA THR A 108 0.16 9.24 4.74
C THR A 108 1.39 8.34 4.72
N HIS A 109 1.23 7.03 4.80
CA HIS A 109 2.32 6.05 4.73
C HIS A 109 1.96 5.00 3.67
N LEU A 110 2.84 4.81 2.70
CA LEU A 110 2.72 3.83 1.63
C LEU A 110 3.93 2.90 1.65
N SER A 111 3.68 1.60 1.74
CA SER A 111 4.68 0.55 1.52
C SER A 111 4.32 -0.22 0.25
N ILE A 112 5.28 -0.41 -0.64
CA ILE A 112 5.13 -1.21 -1.85
C ILE A 112 6.22 -2.27 -1.84
N GLU A 113 5.85 -3.54 -1.96
CA GLU A 113 6.78 -4.64 -1.99
C GLU A 113 6.45 -5.62 -3.12
N GLY A 114 7.44 -6.03 -3.90
CA GLY A 114 7.29 -7.06 -4.93
C GLY A 114 7.68 -6.60 -6.33
N ASP A 115 7.62 -7.51 -7.28
CA ASP A 115 8.06 -7.28 -8.66
C ASP A 115 7.01 -6.51 -9.46
N MET A 116 7.12 -5.18 -9.44
CA MET A 116 6.39 -4.28 -10.35
C MET A 116 7.03 -4.37 -11.75
N THR A 117 6.92 -5.53 -12.39
CA THR A 117 7.62 -5.92 -13.63
C THR A 117 7.31 -5.04 -14.85
N HIS A 118 6.26 -4.22 -14.82
CA HIS A 118 5.70 -3.69 -16.07
C HIS A 118 5.70 -2.18 -16.25
N ARG A 119 5.93 -1.33 -15.24
CA ARG A 119 5.96 0.13 -15.45
C ARG A 119 6.85 0.89 -14.48
N ARG A 120 7.75 1.71 -15.05
CA ARG A 120 8.37 2.83 -14.31
C ARG A 120 7.27 3.82 -13.90
N ILE A 121 7.07 3.97 -12.60
CA ILE A 121 6.19 4.97 -12.01
C ILE A 121 6.91 6.31 -12.04
N ARG A 122 6.26 7.31 -12.62
CA ARG A 122 6.72 8.69 -12.49
C ARG A 122 6.43 9.16 -11.09
N VAL A 123 7.44 9.74 -10.44
CA VAL A 123 7.31 10.29 -9.08
C VAL A 123 6.14 11.27 -9.01
N HIS A 124 5.94 12.09 -10.04
CA HIS A 124 4.84 13.05 -10.08
C HIS A 124 3.45 12.39 -10.02
N ASP A 125 3.26 11.29 -10.75
CA ASP A 125 1.99 10.57 -10.80
C ASP A 125 1.69 9.89 -9.46
N LEU A 126 2.74 9.38 -8.80
CA LEU A 126 2.63 8.82 -7.45
C LEU A 126 2.14 9.88 -6.44
N PHE A 127 2.79 11.03 -6.36
CA PHE A 127 2.37 12.04 -5.38
C PHE A 127 1.06 12.74 -5.74
N SER A 128 0.69 12.79 -7.02
CA SER A 128 -0.64 13.23 -7.44
C SER A 128 -1.71 12.27 -6.92
N ALA A 129 -1.45 10.95 -6.98
CA ALA A 129 -2.32 9.93 -6.41
C ALA A 129 -2.31 9.96 -4.88
N PHE A 130 -1.20 10.29 -4.23
CA PHE A 130 -1.07 10.30 -2.76
C PHE A 130 -0.72 11.70 -2.22
N PRO A 131 -1.66 12.66 -2.26
CA PRO A 131 -1.37 14.08 -1.99
C PRO A 131 -0.99 14.39 -0.53
N ARG A 132 -1.24 13.46 0.41
CA ARG A 132 -0.89 13.59 1.83
C ARG A 132 0.28 12.69 2.26
N LEU A 133 0.98 12.09 1.30
CA LEU A 133 2.05 11.13 1.59
C LEU A 133 3.21 11.79 2.36
N LYS A 134 3.58 11.17 3.48
CA LYS A 134 4.68 11.59 4.36
C LYS A 134 5.80 10.56 4.40
N SER A 135 5.46 9.29 4.20
CA SER A 135 6.40 8.16 4.19
C SER A 135 6.15 7.26 3.01
N LEU A 136 7.21 6.92 2.28
CA LEU A 136 7.19 5.96 1.19
C LEU A 136 8.27 4.91 1.44
N SER A 137 7.91 3.63 1.44
CA SER A 137 8.85 2.51 1.55
C SER A 137 8.66 1.60 0.36
N VAL A 138 9.70 1.35 -0.45
CA VAL A 138 9.57 0.43 -1.59
C VAL A 138 10.68 -0.59 -1.70
N ARG A 139 10.27 -1.85 -1.84
CA ARG A 139 11.15 -3.01 -1.96
C ARG A 139 10.76 -3.82 -3.19
N GLY A 140 11.72 -4.29 -4.00
CA GLY A 140 11.43 -5.16 -5.16
C GLY A 140 11.89 -4.65 -6.53
N GLY A 141 13.20 -4.48 -6.71
CA GLY A 141 13.83 -4.16 -7.99
C GLY A 141 14.11 -2.67 -8.16
N SER A 142 15.34 -2.30 -8.52
CA SER A 142 15.94 -0.96 -8.42
C SER A 142 15.46 0.09 -9.45
N GLU A 143 14.55 -0.25 -10.37
CA GLU A 143 14.27 0.60 -11.55
C GLU A 143 12.86 1.20 -11.64
N TRP A 144 12.03 1.01 -10.63
CA TRP A 144 10.61 1.28 -10.73
C TRP A 144 10.23 2.77 -10.58
N MET A 145 11.04 3.63 -9.95
CA MET A 145 10.78 5.07 -9.89
C MET A 145 11.75 5.87 -10.74
N THR A 146 11.21 6.75 -11.58
CA THR A 146 12.04 7.73 -12.28
C THR A 146 12.65 8.71 -11.29
N GLN A 147 13.92 9.10 -11.49
CA GLN A 147 14.52 10.19 -10.71
C GLN A 147 13.60 11.42 -10.75
N PRO A 148 13.27 12.01 -9.59
CA PRO A 148 12.43 13.19 -9.59
C PRO A 148 13.17 14.34 -10.29
N ARG A 149 12.48 15.01 -11.21
CA ARG A 149 13.02 16.16 -11.96
C ARG A 149 12.11 17.38 -11.73
N GLY A 150 12.71 18.54 -11.55
CA GLY A 150 11.99 19.81 -11.33
C GLY A 150 11.63 20.07 -9.88
N THR A 151 10.89 21.15 -9.63
CA THR A 151 10.38 21.50 -8.30
C THR A 151 9.11 20.71 -8.03
N LEU A 152 9.18 19.71 -7.15
CA LEU A 152 7.97 19.14 -6.55
C LEU A 152 7.39 20.22 -5.63
N GLY A 153 6.20 20.75 -5.93
CA GLY A 153 5.60 21.90 -5.24
C GLY A 153 5.43 21.75 -3.72
N SER A 154 4.19 21.79 -3.20
CA SER A 154 3.91 21.79 -1.75
C SER A 154 4.06 20.43 -1.04
N TRP A 155 4.75 19.45 -1.65
CA TRP A 155 4.81 18.08 -1.12
C TRP A 155 5.75 17.99 0.09
N LYS A 156 5.30 17.27 1.12
CA LYS A 156 5.99 17.18 2.43
C LYS A 156 6.38 15.74 2.75
N LEU A 157 7.03 15.06 1.80
CA LEU A 157 7.57 13.73 2.08
C LEU A 157 8.70 13.87 3.11
N SER A 158 8.49 13.36 4.31
CA SER A 158 9.48 13.41 5.39
C SER A 158 10.41 12.20 5.39
N HIS A 159 9.93 11.06 4.89
CA HIS A 159 10.63 9.78 4.96
C HIS A 159 10.53 9.01 3.65
N LEU A 160 11.66 8.52 3.17
CA LEU A 160 11.77 7.65 2.02
C LEU A 160 12.65 6.45 2.41
N SER A 161 12.19 5.25 2.14
CA SER A 161 12.98 4.02 2.27
C SER A 161 12.89 3.24 0.97
N PHE A 162 14.02 2.72 0.48
CA PHE A 162 14.00 1.84 -0.67
C PHE A 162 15.09 0.77 -0.62
N ALA A 163 14.75 -0.42 -1.12
CA ALA A 163 15.72 -1.48 -1.35
C ALA A 163 16.23 -1.45 -2.78
N VAL A 164 17.55 -1.42 -2.96
CA VAL A 164 18.22 -1.37 -4.27
C VAL A 164 19.14 -2.58 -4.42
N ARG A 165 19.08 -3.22 -5.60
CA ARG A 165 20.07 -4.21 -6.03
C ARG A 165 21.19 -3.49 -6.78
N GLY A 166 22.42 -3.64 -6.29
CA GLY A 166 23.62 -3.04 -6.87
C GLY A 166 23.95 -1.66 -6.30
N ALA A 167 25.12 -1.54 -5.68
CA ALA A 167 25.64 -0.29 -5.14
C ALA A 167 26.41 0.48 -6.23
N GLY A 168 26.01 1.73 -6.52
CA GLY A 168 26.68 2.59 -7.50
C GLY A 168 26.35 4.07 -7.36
N ARG A 169 27.07 4.92 -8.12
CA ARG A 169 26.88 6.39 -8.23
C ARG A 169 25.42 6.80 -8.49
N GLU A 170 24.64 5.94 -9.13
CA GLU A 170 23.22 6.17 -9.44
C GLU A 170 22.36 6.29 -8.18
N VAL A 171 22.60 5.49 -7.15
CA VAL A 171 21.88 5.55 -5.87
C VAL A 171 22.15 6.88 -5.17
N SER A 172 23.40 7.34 -5.16
CA SER A 172 23.78 8.61 -4.55
C SER A 172 23.13 9.81 -5.27
N SER A 173 23.15 9.81 -6.60
CA SER A 173 22.46 10.81 -7.43
C SER A 173 20.96 10.84 -7.13
N TYR A 174 20.34 9.67 -7.04
CA TYR A 174 18.92 9.53 -6.71
C TYR A 174 18.60 10.10 -5.32
N CYS A 175 19.35 9.74 -4.29
CA CYS A 175 19.16 10.28 -2.94
C CYS A 175 19.28 11.81 -2.89
N ASN A 176 20.25 12.38 -3.60
CA ASN A 176 20.44 13.82 -3.63
C ASN A 176 19.24 14.54 -4.22
N SER A 177 18.68 14.02 -5.31
CA SER A 177 17.43 14.58 -5.88
C SER A 177 16.28 14.56 -4.87
N TRP A 178 16.15 13.52 -4.04
CA TRP A 178 15.10 13.51 -3.01
C TRP A 178 15.35 14.49 -1.85
N ARG A 179 16.62 14.71 -1.46
CA ARG A 179 16.97 15.69 -0.42
C ARG A 179 16.70 17.13 -0.89
N GLU A 180 17.03 17.44 -2.13
CA GLU A 180 16.72 18.74 -2.76
C GLU A 180 15.22 19.03 -2.75
N LEU A 181 14.40 17.98 -2.73
CA LEU A 181 12.93 18.05 -2.68
C LEU A 181 12.37 18.03 -1.25
N GLY A 182 13.23 18.20 -0.24
CA GLY A 182 12.84 18.32 1.16
C GLY A 182 12.63 17.01 1.90
N CYS A 183 13.02 15.87 1.32
CA CYS A 183 13.00 14.59 2.02
C CYS A 183 14.04 14.57 3.15
N LYS A 184 13.57 14.43 4.40
CA LYS A 184 14.42 14.56 5.60
C LYS A 184 15.20 13.30 5.92
N ARG A 185 14.59 12.14 5.72
CA ARG A 185 15.17 10.83 6.04
C ARG A 185 15.09 9.94 4.82
N ILE A 186 16.24 9.45 4.38
CA ILE A 186 16.37 8.50 3.27
C ILE A 186 17.09 7.27 3.82
N GLU A 187 16.43 6.13 3.74
CA GLU A 187 16.97 4.83 4.11
C GLU A 187 17.17 3.98 2.87
N ILE A 188 18.32 3.34 2.80
CA ILE A 188 18.72 2.50 1.67
C ILE A 188 19.02 1.13 2.25
N GLU A 189 18.31 0.14 1.73
CA GLU A 189 18.55 -1.25 2.08
C GLU A 189 19.19 -1.95 0.89
N GLU A 190 20.31 -2.62 1.14
CA GLU A 190 20.97 -3.41 0.11
C GLU A 190 20.17 -4.70 -0.08
N ALA A 191 19.56 -4.86 -1.25
CA ALA A 191 18.79 -6.06 -1.55
C ALA A 191 19.78 -7.19 -1.87
N SER A 192 19.81 -8.21 -1.00
CA SER A 192 20.55 -9.46 -1.18
C SER A 192 20.06 -10.30 -2.36
#